data_AF-A0A954N068-F1
#
_entry.id   AF-A0A954N068-F1
#
_cell.length_a   1.000
_cell.length_b   1.000
_cell.length_c   1.000
_cell.angle_alpha   90.00
_cell.angle_beta   90.00
_cell.angle_gamma   90.00
#
_symmetry.space_group_name_H-M   'P 1'
#
loop_
_entity.id
_entity.type
_entity.pdbx_description
1 polymer ?
#
loop_
_entity_poly.entity_id
_entity_poly.type
_entity_poly.pdbx_seq_one_letter_code
_entity_poly.pdbx_strand_id
1 'polypeptide(L)'
;LFPDPNWNARTLVEIAPPGKTGQWFLHALTGDEWLLTLKFRVRKNLFDEEQLSRSLSLRDIDDLDDLPIYGRAPRVRIKNIPGGQHEVTITIHWLSEVQTPEFDKFLKTAIESHRVESQKKPLNLDDLTPWKVLGKKWHLSRKGFPSNKRVKWEPELLDRLASLLDAAASAPLRWDWGNKQVAHAYLSESDTGSPWASIHTKRREGVDLVLSSPAGKFSLGRIAEFGSERSITPSKGKLEQISIRFTTLPQLTPPPLLTFLQDHHSSL
;
A
#
# COMPACT_ATOMS: atom_id res chain seq x y z
N LEU A 1 -9.46 -30.07 -4.54
CA LEU A 1 -9.26 -28.68 -4.07
C LEU A 1 -7.81 -28.25 -4.22
N PHE A 2 -6.89 -29.15 -3.86
CA PHE A 2 -5.46 -28.99 -4.10
C PHE A 2 -5.00 -29.97 -5.18
N PRO A 3 -4.06 -29.58 -6.05
CA PRO A 3 -3.34 -30.50 -6.92
C PRO A 3 -2.35 -31.34 -6.10
N ASP A 4 -1.62 -32.22 -6.77
CA ASP A 4 -0.54 -32.98 -6.14
C ASP A 4 0.49 -32.04 -5.50
N PRO A 5 1.10 -32.42 -4.35
CA PRO A 5 2.13 -31.63 -3.72
C PRO A 5 3.29 -31.35 -4.68
N ASN A 6 3.78 -30.11 -4.67
CA ASN A 6 4.93 -29.67 -5.46
C ASN A 6 6.23 -29.95 -4.70
N TRP A 7 7.07 -30.82 -5.28
CA TRP A 7 8.36 -31.27 -4.74
C TRP A 7 9.58 -30.62 -5.41
N ASN A 8 9.39 -29.56 -6.21
CA ASN A 8 10.47 -29.00 -7.03
C ASN A 8 11.55 -28.23 -6.25
N ALA A 9 11.40 -28.09 -4.92
CA ALA A 9 12.38 -27.44 -4.06
C ALA A 9 12.96 -28.43 -3.03
N ARG A 10 14.28 -28.42 -2.87
CA ARG A 10 15.01 -29.36 -1.97
C ARG A 10 14.54 -29.31 -0.52
N THR A 11 14.15 -28.14 -0.03
CA THR A 11 13.85 -27.89 1.39
C THR A 11 12.40 -27.49 1.63
N LEU A 12 11.53 -27.60 0.63
CA LEU A 12 10.16 -27.12 0.69
C LEU A 12 9.25 -28.01 -0.16
N VAL A 13 8.19 -28.50 0.46
CA VAL A 13 7.04 -29.06 -0.24
C VAL A 13 5.90 -28.05 -0.18
N GLU A 14 5.34 -27.69 -1.34
CA GLU A 14 4.26 -26.72 -1.44
C GLU A 14 2.96 -27.39 -1.91
N ILE A 15 1.86 -27.05 -1.25
CA ILE A 15 0.51 -27.35 -1.76
C ILE A 15 -0.18 -26.02 -2.04
N ALA A 16 -0.49 -25.76 -3.31
CA ALA A 16 -1.12 -24.51 -3.75
C ALA A 16 -2.30 -24.79 -4.69
N PRO A 17 -3.41 -24.02 -4.62
CA PRO A 17 -4.47 -24.09 -5.62
C PRO A 17 -3.96 -23.90 -7.07
N PRO A 18 -4.57 -24.58 -8.05
CA PRO A 18 -4.15 -24.49 -9.45
C PRO A 18 -4.30 -23.06 -9.99
N GLY A 19 -3.31 -22.61 -10.76
CA GLY A 19 -3.36 -21.35 -11.51
C GLY A 19 -3.19 -20.06 -10.68
N LYS A 20 -2.86 -20.14 -9.38
CA LYS A 20 -2.66 -18.96 -8.52
C LYS A 20 -1.25 -18.89 -7.92
N THR A 21 -0.33 -18.31 -8.67
CA THR A 21 1.04 -18.04 -8.19
C THR A 21 1.02 -17.16 -6.94
N GLY A 22 1.66 -17.60 -5.85
CA GLY A 22 1.77 -16.85 -4.59
C GLY A 22 0.64 -17.07 -3.58
N GLN A 23 -0.40 -17.85 -3.92
CA GLN A 23 -1.42 -18.31 -2.97
C GLN A 23 -1.23 -19.80 -2.71
N TRP A 24 -0.50 -20.15 -1.65
CA TRP A 24 -0.32 -21.54 -1.20
C TRP A 24 -1.16 -21.82 0.04
N PHE A 25 -1.54 -23.08 0.24
CA PHE A 25 -2.22 -23.56 1.44
C PHE A 25 -1.23 -24.08 2.47
N LEU A 26 -0.32 -24.96 2.07
CA LEU A 26 0.70 -25.56 2.91
C LEU A 26 2.10 -25.31 2.35
N HIS A 27 3.00 -24.89 3.23
CA HIS A 27 4.45 -24.99 3.07
C HIS A 27 4.99 -25.93 4.13
N ALA A 28 5.53 -27.07 3.73
CA ALA A 28 6.25 -27.98 4.63
C ALA A 28 7.76 -27.82 4.40
N LEU A 29 8.46 -27.27 5.39
CA LEU A 29 9.90 -27.06 5.36
C LEU A 29 10.62 -28.33 5.81
N THR A 30 11.35 -28.95 4.89
CA THR A 30 12.02 -30.24 5.06
C THR A 30 13.53 -30.13 5.16
N GLY A 31 14.05 -28.90 5.27
CA GLY A 31 15.49 -28.63 5.27
C GLY A 31 16.18 -28.73 6.62
N ASP A 32 15.41 -28.87 7.71
CA ASP A 32 15.95 -29.07 9.06
C ASP A 32 16.16 -30.57 9.30
N GLU A 33 17.21 -30.91 10.05
CA GLU A 33 17.64 -32.28 10.30
C GLU A 33 16.65 -33.05 11.16
N TRP A 34 16.04 -32.38 12.14
CA TRP A 34 15.21 -33.04 13.15
C TRP A 34 13.75 -32.63 13.07
N LEU A 35 13.45 -31.42 12.62
CA LEU A 35 12.10 -30.87 12.70
C LEU A 35 11.46 -30.66 11.34
N LEU A 36 10.21 -31.09 11.19
CA LEU A 36 9.38 -30.72 10.05
C LEU A 36 8.52 -29.53 10.45
N THR A 37 8.70 -28.39 9.77
CA THR A 37 7.90 -27.20 10.01
C THR A 37 6.78 -27.10 8.98
N LEU A 38 5.54 -27.22 9.42
CA LEU A 38 4.34 -27.06 8.61
C LEU A 38 3.79 -25.65 8.78
N LYS A 39 3.58 -24.94 7.67
CA LYS A 39 2.97 -23.62 7.66
C LYS A 39 1.68 -23.66 6.87
N PHE A 40 0.60 -23.16 7.46
CA PHE A 40 -0.73 -23.13 6.86
C PHE A 40 -1.23 -21.71 6.71
N ARG A 41 -1.76 -21.35 5.53
CA ARG A 41 -2.46 -20.07 5.33
C ARG A 41 -3.96 -20.22 5.53
N VAL A 42 -4.47 -19.50 6.52
CA VAL A 42 -5.88 -19.53 6.93
C VAL A 42 -6.46 -18.11 7.09
N ARG A 43 -7.78 -18.00 7.21
CA ARG A 43 -8.44 -16.71 7.46
C ARG A 43 -8.04 -16.14 8.82
N LYS A 44 -8.06 -14.82 8.93
CA LYS A 44 -7.84 -14.11 10.20
C LYS A 44 -8.79 -14.58 11.29
N ASN A 45 -8.28 -14.59 12.53
CA ASN A 45 -9.02 -14.92 13.76
C ASN A 45 -9.70 -16.30 13.74
N LEU A 46 -9.17 -17.25 12.98
CA LEU A 46 -9.70 -18.62 12.95
C LEU A 46 -9.26 -19.45 14.15
N PHE A 47 -8.01 -19.26 14.57
CA PHE A 47 -7.39 -19.99 15.66
C PHE A 47 -6.80 -19.00 16.66
N ASP A 48 -6.83 -19.40 17.93
CA ASP A 48 -6.07 -18.80 19.01
C ASP A 48 -4.80 -19.64 19.26
N GLU A 49 -3.65 -18.98 19.45
CA GLU A 49 -2.35 -19.66 19.54
C GLU A 49 -2.27 -20.57 20.77
N GLU A 50 -2.71 -20.08 21.92
CA GLU A 50 -2.62 -20.81 23.19
C GLU A 50 -3.60 -22.00 23.21
N GLN A 51 -4.83 -21.79 22.76
CA GLN A 51 -5.82 -22.87 22.64
C GLN A 51 -5.38 -23.93 21.64
N LEU A 52 -4.85 -23.54 20.47
CA LEU A 52 -4.38 -24.49 19.48
C LEU A 52 -3.19 -25.29 20.02
N SER A 53 -2.21 -24.63 20.64
CA SER A 53 -1.05 -25.29 21.25
C SER A 53 -1.46 -26.33 22.29
N ARG A 54 -2.41 -25.98 23.19
CA ARG A 54 -2.95 -26.92 24.18
C ARG A 54 -3.70 -28.07 23.52
N SER A 55 -4.51 -27.80 22.50
CA SER A 55 -5.28 -28.86 21.83
C SER A 55 -4.40 -29.87 21.10
N LEU A 56 -3.30 -29.43 20.49
CA LEU A 56 -2.37 -30.34 19.80
C LEU A 56 -1.48 -31.12 20.78
N SER A 57 -1.36 -30.65 22.03
CA SER A 57 -0.60 -31.32 23.10
C SER A 57 0.81 -31.72 22.68
N LEU A 58 1.48 -30.84 21.90
CA LEU A 58 2.86 -31.06 21.47
C LEU A 58 3.80 -30.81 22.66
N ARG A 59 4.73 -31.75 22.90
CA ARG A 59 5.79 -31.58 23.90
C ARG A 59 6.68 -30.41 23.51
N ASP A 60 7.18 -29.69 24.52
CA ASP A 60 8.19 -28.66 24.29
C ASP A 60 9.48 -29.31 23.76
N ILE A 61 10.24 -28.56 22.96
CA ILE A 61 11.48 -29.06 22.34
C ILE A 61 12.48 -29.51 23.40
N ASP A 62 12.56 -28.79 24.52
CA ASP A 62 13.46 -29.12 25.63
C ASP A 62 13.07 -30.43 26.36
N ASP A 63 11.83 -30.90 26.20
CA ASP A 63 11.33 -32.16 26.79
C ASP A 63 11.48 -33.36 25.84
N LEU A 64 12.19 -33.16 24.71
CA LEU A 64 12.47 -34.20 23.73
C LEU A 64 13.85 -34.81 24.03
N ASP A 65 13.90 -35.68 25.04
CA ASP A 65 15.14 -36.33 25.50
C ASP A 65 15.91 -37.07 24.38
N ASP A 66 15.21 -37.46 23.31
CA ASP A 66 15.76 -38.18 22.16
C ASP A 66 16.47 -37.28 21.13
N LEU A 67 16.46 -35.95 21.31
CA LEU A 67 16.96 -35.00 20.31
C LEU A 67 18.06 -34.08 20.86
N PRO A 68 19.18 -33.89 20.12
CA PRO A 68 20.26 -33.01 20.53
C PRO A 68 19.96 -31.53 20.22
N ILE A 69 18.73 -31.09 20.50
CA ILE A 69 18.24 -29.75 20.16
C ILE A 69 17.87 -29.04 21.45
N TYR A 70 18.41 -27.84 21.64
CA TYR A 70 18.10 -27.01 22.80
C TYR A 70 17.39 -25.74 22.34
N GLY A 71 16.25 -25.40 22.94
CA GLY A 71 15.57 -24.14 22.67
C GLY A 71 14.08 -24.16 23.00
N ARG A 72 13.63 -23.15 23.75
CA ARG A 72 12.22 -22.89 24.09
C ARG A 72 11.40 -22.27 22.96
N ALA A 73 11.70 -22.65 21.71
CA ALA A 73 10.88 -22.21 20.59
C ALA A 73 9.55 -22.98 20.64
N PRO A 74 8.40 -22.29 20.74
CA PRO A 74 7.14 -23.00 20.83
C PRO A 74 6.82 -23.66 19.50
N ARG A 75 6.23 -24.84 19.61
CA ARG A 75 5.88 -25.72 18.49
C ARG A 75 4.75 -25.16 17.64
N VAL A 76 3.91 -24.29 18.21
CA VAL A 76 2.79 -23.62 17.54
C VAL A 76 2.99 -22.11 17.55
N ARG A 77 2.83 -21.47 16.40
CA ARG A 77 2.87 -20.00 16.26
C ARG A 77 1.81 -19.53 15.27
N ILE A 78 1.17 -18.40 15.55
CA ILE A 78 0.24 -17.74 14.63
C ILE A 78 0.75 -16.34 14.32
N LYS A 79 0.97 -16.06 13.03
CA LYS A 79 1.45 -14.75 12.56
C LYS A 79 0.43 -14.11 11.63
N ASN A 80 0.23 -12.81 11.77
CA ASN A 80 -0.55 -12.01 10.82
C ASN A 80 0.30 -11.73 9.58
N ILE A 81 -0.19 -12.12 8.40
CA ILE A 81 0.49 -11.91 7.13
C ILE A 81 -0.27 -10.89 6.25
N PRO A 82 0.42 -10.19 5.35
CA PRO A 82 -0.22 -9.33 4.36
C PRO A 82 -1.31 -10.07 3.57
N GLY A 83 -2.36 -9.36 3.17
CA GLY A 83 -3.49 -9.96 2.45
C GLY A 83 -4.63 -10.47 3.34
N GLY A 84 -4.63 -10.13 4.63
CA GLY A 84 -5.79 -10.41 5.49
C GLY A 84 -5.87 -11.85 6.00
N GLN A 85 -4.75 -12.57 6.00
CA GLN A 85 -4.65 -13.98 6.41
C GLN A 85 -3.77 -14.15 7.66
N HIS A 86 -3.86 -15.31 8.30
CA HIS A 86 -2.92 -15.77 9.31
C HIS A 86 -2.08 -16.93 8.76
N GLU A 87 -0.79 -16.95 9.12
CA GLU A 87 0.09 -18.11 8.96
C GLU A 87 0.14 -18.85 10.29
N VAL A 88 -0.37 -20.09 10.31
CA VAL A 88 -0.24 -21.00 11.44
C VAL A 88 0.98 -21.89 11.17
N THR A 89 1.99 -21.79 12.03
CA THR A 89 3.18 -22.62 12.00
C THR A 89 3.06 -23.71 13.06
N ILE A 90 3.24 -24.97 12.67
CA ILE A 90 3.30 -26.13 13.56
C ILE A 90 4.61 -26.86 13.26
N THR A 91 5.42 -27.05 14.29
CA THR A 91 6.70 -27.76 14.19
C THR A 91 6.52 -29.14 14.81
N ILE A 92 6.85 -30.19 14.05
CA ILE A 92 6.68 -31.59 14.45
C ILE A 92 7.98 -32.36 14.25
N HIS A 93 8.10 -33.50 14.93
CA HIS A 93 9.20 -34.45 14.78
C HIS A 93 8.65 -35.85 14.50
N TRP A 94 7.71 -36.34 15.31
CA TRP A 94 7.13 -37.68 15.11
C TRP A 94 5.84 -37.64 14.32
N LEU A 95 5.62 -38.68 13.51
CA LEU A 95 4.36 -38.87 12.80
C LEU A 95 3.16 -38.95 13.76
N SER A 96 3.36 -39.52 14.96
CA SER A 96 2.31 -39.64 15.97
C SER A 96 1.77 -38.29 16.46
N GLU A 97 2.55 -37.21 16.36
CA GLU A 97 2.12 -35.85 16.74
C GLU A 97 1.02 -35.29 15.82
N VAL A 98 0.91 -35.81 14.60
CA VAL A 98 -0.11 -35.40 13.62
C VAL A 98 -1.16 -36.48 13.35
N GLN A 99 -0.98 -37.68 13.89
CA GLN A 99 -1.96 -38.76 13.84
C GLN A 99 -2.93 -38.70 15.03
N THR A 100 -3.45 -37.49 15.30
CA THR A 100 -4.37 -37.23 16.42
C THR A 100 -5.70 -36.69 15.91
N PRO A 101 -6.83 -36.99 16.58
CA PRO A 101 -8.13 -36.40 16.26
C PRO A 101 -8.13 -34.87 16.28
N GLU A 102 -7.31 -34.27 17.15
CA GLU A 102 -7.17 -32.83 17.32
C GLU A 102 -6.46 -32.21 16.11
N PHE A 103 -5.39 -32.86 15.61
CA PHE A 103 -4.71 -32.42 14.39
C PHE A 103 -5.63 -32.57 13.16
N ASP A 104 -6.37 -33.67 13.05
CA ASP A 104 -7.36 -33.86 12.00
C ASP A 104 -8.45 -32.77 11.99
N LYS A 105 -8.94 -32.40 13.18
CA LYS A 105 -9.91 -31.31 13.35
C LYS A 105 -9.31 -29.96 12.93
N PHE A 106 -8.07 -29.69 13.33
CA PHE A 106 -7.33 -28.51 12.90
C PHE A 106 -7.22 -28.47 11.37
N LEU A 107 -6.75 -29.56 10.76
CA LEU A 107 -6.50 -29.65 9.32
C LEU A 107 -7.78 -29.44 8.50
N LYS A 108 -8.89 -30.11 8.88
CA LYS A 108 -10.21 -29.92 8.25
C LYS A 108 -10.67 -28.46 8.32
N THR A 109 -10.49 -27.82 9.47
CA THR A 109 -10.86 -26.40 9.68
C THR A 109 -9.99 -25.47 8.84
N ALA A 110 -8.69 -25.75 8.74
CA ALA A 110 -7.75 -24.98 7.93
C ALA A 110 -8.07 -25.09 6.43
N ILE A 111 -8.35 -26.31 5.94
CA ILE A 111 -8.74 -26.57 4.55
C ILE A 111 -10.01 -25.79 4.19
N GLU A 112 -11.04 -25.87 5.03
CA GLU A 112 -12.31 -25.19 4.77
C GLU A 112 -12.14 -23.67 4.76
N SER A 113 -11.34 -23.12 5.68
CA SER A 113 -11.01 -21.71 5.66
C SER A 113 -10.28 -21.29 4.38
N HIS A 114 -9.34 -22.11 3.91
CA HIS A 114 -8.59 -21.81 2.70
C HIS A 114 -9.49 -21.88 1.46
N ARG A 115 -10.44 -22.81 1.43
CA ARG A 115 -11.46 -22.91 0.38
C ARG A 115 -12.25 -21.61 0.26
N VAL A 116 -12.79 -21.09 1.36
CA VAL A 116 -13.56 -19.84 1.37
C VAL A 116 -12.72 -18.65 0.90
N GLU A 117 -11.46 -18.54 1.33
CA GLU A 117 -10.55 -17.48 0.86
C GLU A 117 -10.20 -17.60 -0.62
N SER A 118 -9.95 -18.83 -1.12
CA SER A 118 -9.60 -19.07 -2.52
C SER A 118 -10.74 -18.73 -3.49
N GLN A 119 -11.99 -18.75 -3.03
CA GLN A 119 -13.19 -18.39 -3.79
C GLN A 119 -13.46 -16.88 -3.82
N LYS A 120 -12.87 -16.09 -2.91
CA LYS A 120 -13.00 -14.64 -2.96
C LYS A 120 -12.27 -14.10 -4.19
N LYS A 121 -12.87 -13.12 -4.88
CA LYS A 121 -12.16 -12.36 -5.93
C LYS A 121 -10.87 -11.81 -5.32
N PRO A 122 -9.72 -11.93 -6.00
CA PRO A 122 -8.48 -11.36 -5.50
C PRO A 122 -8.73 -9.87 -5.24
N LEU A 123 -8.59 -9.44 -3.98
CA LEU A 123 -8.55 -8.01 -3.71
C LEU A 123 -7.36 -7.46 -4.50
N ASN A 124 -7.64 -6.53 -5.41
CA ASN A 124 -6.61 -5.82 -6.12
C ASN A 124 -5.82 -5.02 -5.08
N LEU A 125 -4.61 -5.47 -4.76
CA LEU A 125 -3.76 -4.83 -3.74
C LEU A 125 -3.52 -3.35 -4.06
N ASP A 126 -3.57 -2.98 -5.35
CA ASP A 126 -3.50 -1.60 -5.80
C ASP A 126 -4.64 -0.73 -5.27
N ASP A 127 -5.83 -1.27 -5.05
CA ASP A 127 -7.00 -0.54 -4.57
C ASP A 127 -7.02 -0.39 -3.05
N LEU A 128 -6.23 -1.22 -2.35
CA LEU A 128 -5.99 -1.10 -0.91
C LEU A 128 -4.81 -0.19 -0.57
N THR A 129 -4.19 0.42 -1.58
CA THR A 129 -3.07 1.33 -1.33
C THR A 129 -3.54 2.51 -0.46
N PRO A 130 -2.74 2.95 0.53
CA PRO A 130 -3.18 3.97 1.50
C PRO A 130 -3.70 5.25 0.86
N TRP A 131 -3.14 5.66 -0.29
CA TRP A 131 -3.55 6.88 -0.99
C TRP A 131 -4.89 6.74 -1.73
N LYS A 132 -5.21 5.58 -2.30
CA LYS A 132 -6.54 5.36 -2.89
C LYS A 132 -7.63 5.25 -1.83
N VAL A 133 -7.33 4.63 -0.69
CA VAL A 133 -8.27 4.48 0.42
C VAL A 133 -8.51 5.80 1.15
N LEU A 134 -7.44 6.57 1.42
CA LEU A 134 -7.53 7.80 2.22
C LEU A 134 -7.77 9.06 1.35
N GLY A 135 -7.51 9.00 0.04
CA GLY A 135 -7.63 10.14 -0.88
C GLY A 135 -6.91 11.38 -0.35
N LYS A 136 -7.60 12.53 -0.33
CA LYS A 136 -7.08 13.82 0.17
C LYS A 136 -6.40 13.71 1.55
N LYS A 137 -6.90 12.86 2.46
CA LYS A 137 -6.31 12.66 3.81
C LYS A 137 -4.90 12.06 3.74
N TRP A 138 -4.60 11.23 2.74
CA TRP A 138 -3.23 10.75 2.53
C TRP A 138 -2.29 11.90 2.22
N HIS A 139 -2.67 12.81 1.33
CA HIS A 139 -1.83 13.91 0.89
C HIS A 139 -1.51 14.90 2.02
N LEU A 140 -2.49 15.16 2.90
CA LEU A 140 -2.31 15.97 4.10
C LEU A 140 -1.53 15.26 5.23
N SER A 141 -1.40 13.93 5.17
CA SER A 141 -0.65 13.16 6.16
C SER A 141 0.87 13.34 6.02
N ARG A 142 1.60 13.31 7.15
CA ARG A 142 3.07 13.19 7.15
C ARG A 142 3.56 11.78 6.80
N LYS A 143 2.66 10.81 6.65
CA LYS A 143 3.00 9.47 6.16
C LYS A 143 3.23 9.50 4.64
N GLY A 144 4.12 8.63 4.16
CA GLY A 144 4.34 8.43 2.72
C GLY A 144 5.38 9.33 2.05
N PHE A 145 6.12 10.14 2.81
CA PHE A 145 7.29 10.86 2.26
C PHE A 145 8.44 9.87 2.00
N PRO A 146 9.22 10.04 0.90
CA PRO A 146 10.25 9.07 0.50
C PRO A 146 11.39 8.84 1.50
N SER A 147 11.53 9.68 2.52
CA SER A 147 12.57 9.57 3.55
C SER A 147 12.03 10.01 4.90
N ASN A 148 12.48 9.41 6.00
CA ASN A 148 12.17 9.83 7.38
C ASN A 148 12.81 11.18 7.80
N LYS A 149 13.14 12.03 6.83
CA LYS A 149 13.68 13.38 7.06
C LYS A 149 12.54 14.39 7.22
N ARG A 150 12.83 15.51 7.89
CA ARG A 150 11.87 16.59 8.14
C ARG A 150 11.29 17.14 6.82
N VAL A 151 9.98 17.36 6.80
CA VAL A 151 9.23 18.04 5.74
C VAL A 151 9.27 19.54 6.00
N LYS A 152 9.56 20.37 4.98
CA LYS A 152 9.79 21.82 5.15
C LYS A 152 8.53 22.67 5.14
N TRP A 153 7.37 22.08 4.86
CA TRP A 153 6.10 22.78 4.70
C TRP A 153 5.01 22.13 5.55
N GLU A 154 3.98 22.93 5.87
CA GLU A 154 2.85 22.50 6.72
C GLU A 154 1.61 22.14 5.88
N PRO A 155 0.76 21.17 6.28
CA PRO A 155 -0.30 20.59 5.46
C PRO A 155 -1.39 21.61 5.12
N GLU A 156 -1.58 22.61 5.97
CA GLU A 156 -2.47 23.74 5.73
C GLU A 156 -2.10 24.47 4.43
N LEU A 157 -0.83 24.44 4.02
CA LEU A 157 -0.38 25.00 2.74
C LEU A 157 -1.04 24.29 1.55
N LEU A 158 -1.09 22.95 1.59
CA LEU A 158 -1.73 22.16 0.54
C LEU A 158 -3.23 22.42 0.49
N ASP A 159 -3.88 22.47 1.66
CA ASP A 159 -5.32 22.70 1.73
C ASP A 159 -5.70 24.10 1.23
N ARG A 160 -4.92 25.12 1.63
CA ARG A 160 -5.11 26.49 1.15
C ARG A 160 -4.88 26.62 -0.36
N LEU A 161 -3.87 25.94 -0.90
CA LEU A 161 -3.60 25.94 -2.34
C LEU A 161 -4.72 25.26 -3.14
N ALA A 162 -5.25 24.13 -2.66
CA ALA A 162 -6.38 23.47 -3.29
C ALA A 162 -7.61 24.38 -3.31
N SER A 163 -7.93 25.04 -2.19
CA SER A 163 -9.02 26.01 -2.11
C SER A 163 -8.84 27.21 -3.04
N LEU A 164 -7.60 27.67 -3.27
CA LEU A 164 -7.33 28.73 -4.24
C LEU A 164 -7.61 28.29 -5.67
N LEU A 165 -7.30 27.03 -6.03
CA LEU A 165 -7.64 26.48 -7.34
C LEU A 165 -9.14 26.34 -7.51
N ASP A 166 -9.84 25.82 -6.49
CA ASP A 166 -11.31 25.72 -6.50
C ASP A 166 -11.96 27.10 -6.67
N ALA A 167 -11.43 28.13 -6.00
CA ALA A 167 -11.91 29.51 -6.13
C ALA A 167 -11.55 30.19 -7.46
N ALA A 168 -10.49 29.73 -8.13
CA ALA A 168 -10.06 30.28 -9.42
C ALA A 168 -10.84 29.69 -10.60
N ALA A 169 -11.32 28.46 -10.46
CA ALA A 169 -12.10 27.79 -11.48
C ALA A 169 -13.51 28.39 -11.59
N SER A 170 -14.04 28.48 -12.81
CA SER A 170 -15.41 28.96 -13.05
C SER A 170 -16.49 27.90 -12.76
N ALA A 171 -16.07 26.65 -12.58
CA ALA A 171 -16.92 25.50 -12.26
C ALA A 171 -16.21 24.59 -11.24
N PRO A 172 -16.94 23.71 -10.52
CA PRO A 172 -16.33 22.79 -9.56
C PRO A 172 -15.28 21.89 -10.21
N LEU A 173 -14.10 21.82 -9.59
CA LEU A 173 -13.01 20.96 -10.08
C LEU A 173 -13.26 19.50 -9.72
N ARG A 174 -13.03 18.60 -10.68
CA ARG A 174 -12.90 17.18 -10.38
C ARG A 174 -11.50 16.91 -9.87
N TRP A 175 -11.38 16.58 -8.59
CA TRP A 175 -10.11 16.19 -7.99
C TRP A 175 -9.86 14.68 -8.05
N ASP A 176 -8.67 14.30 -8.48
CA ASP A 176 -8.13 12.94 -8.37
C ASP A 176 -6.98 12.90 -7.36
N TRP A 177 -7.26 12.28 -6.21
CA TRP A 177 -6.32 12.03 -5.12
C TRP A 177 -5.84 10.57 -5.09
N GLY A 178 -6.10 9.81 -6.16
CA GLY A 178 -5.78 8.38 -6.28
C GLY A 178 -4.32 8.08 -6.59
N ASN A 179 -3.48 9.10 -6.75
CA ASN A 179 -2.05 8.95 -6.96
C ASN A 179 -1.25 9.16 -5.65
N LYS A 180 -0.23 8.34 -5.43
CA LYS A 180 0.58 8.36 -4.20
C LYS A 180 1.24 9.71 -3.88
N GLN A 181 1.62 10.49 -4.91
CA GLN A 181 2.49 11.66 -4.77
C GLN A 181 1.88 12.96 -5.30
N VAL A 182 0.87 12.86 -6.15
CA VAL A 182 0.33 13.99 -6.90
C VAL A 182 -1.19 14.02 -6.76
N ALA A 183 -1.76 15.20 -6.60
CA ALA A 183 -3.19 15.43 -6.70
C ALA A 183 -3.49 16.16 -8.01
N HIS A 184 -4.39 15.65 -8.81
CA HIS A 184 -4.76 16.24 -10.09
C HIS A 184 -6.11 16.92 -10.00
N ALA A 185 -6.24 18.11 -10.60
CA ALA A 185 -7.50 18.82 -10.75
C ALA A 185 -7.85 18.95 -12.23
N TYR A 186 -9.08 18.60 -12.58
CA TYR A 186 -9.63 18.65 -13.94
C TYR A 186 -10.79 19.65 -14.00
N LEU A 187 -10.93 20.35 -15.13
CA LEU A 187 -11.95 21.40 -15.31
C LEU A 187 -13.35 20.85 -15.60
N SER A 188 -13.47 19.59 -15.99
CA SER A 188 -14.76 18.94 -16.26
C SER A 188 -14.79 17.54 -15.65
N GLU A 189 -15.99 17.11 -15.24
CA GLU A 189 -16.24 15.76 -14.73
C GLU A 189 -15.96 14.67 -15.76
N SER A 190 -16.20 14.95 -17.04
CA SER A 190 -15.97 14.02 -18.15
C SER A 190 -14.54 14.07 -18.70
N ASP A 191 -13.72 15.01 -18.23
CA ASP A 191 -12.36 15.16 -18.71
C ASP A 191 -11.44 14.08 -18.11
N THR A 192 -11.01 13.19 -18.99
CA THR A 192 -10.01 12.14 -18.76
C THR A 192 -8.69 12.47 -19.46
N GLY A 193 -8.58 13.66 -20.06
CA GLY A 193 -7.41 14.17 -20.73
C GLY A 193 -6.32 14.65 -19.78
N SER A 194 -5.68 15.78 -20.11
CA SER A 194 -4.59 16.31 -19.28
C SER A 194 -5.15 17.17 -18.14
N PRO A 195 -4.67 17.00 -16.90
CA PRO A 195 -5.14 17.81 -15.78
C PRO A 195 -4.79 19.28 -15.99
N TRP A 196 -5.67 20.16 -15.53
CA TRP A 196 -5.45 21.59 -15.51
C TRP A 196 -4.33 21.97 -14.55
N ALA A 197 -4.44 21.45 -13.33
CA ALA A 197 -3.48 21.65 -12.27
C ALA A 197 -3.08 20.31 -11.66
N SER A 198 -1.79 20.18 -11.34
CA SER A 198 -1.24 19.05 -10.62
C SER A 198 -0.46 19.56 -9.42
N ILE A 199 -0.78 19.07 -8.23
CA ILE A 199 -0.08 19.44 -7.00
C ILE A 199 0.77 18.25 -6.56
N HIS A 200 2.09 18.40 -6.56
CA HIS A 200 2.99 17.41 -5.98
C HIS A 200 3.04 17.58 -4.46
N THR A 201 2.45 16.64 -3.73
CA THR A 201 2.19 16.77 -2.29
C THR A 201 3.14 15.96 -1.40
N LYS A 202 4.10 15.23 -1.98
CA LYS A 202 5.01 14.32 -1.25
C LYS A 202 6.48 14.63 -1.49
N ARG A 203 6.77 15.86 -1.93
CA ARG A 203 8.12 16.41 -1.98
C ARG A 203 8.43 17.09 -0.64
N ARG A 204 9.57 16.76 -0.04
CA ARG A 204 9.96 17.33 1.27
C ARG A 204 10.26 18.82 1.21
N GLU A 205 10.78 19.27 0.06
CA GLU A 205 11.30 20.61 -0.12
C GLU A 205 10.20 21.66 -0.25
N GLY A 206 8.98 21.28 -0.69
CA GLY A 206 7.84 22.17 -0.85
C GLY A 206 6.67 21.47 -1.53
N VAL A 207 5.55 22.18 -1.66
CA VAL A 207 4.40 21.79 -2.49
C VAL A 207 4.57 22.43 -3.85
N ASP A 208 4.66 21.60 -4.89
CA ASP A 208 4.86 22.11 -6.26
C ASP A 208 3.52 22.09 -7.00
N LEU A 209 3.04 23.27 -7.37
CA LEU A 209 1.93 23.45 -8.30
C LEU A 209 2.47 23.40 -9.73
N VAL A 210 1.85 22.58 -10.57
CA VAL A 210 2.13 22.50 -12.00
C VAL A 210 0.85 22.80 -12.76
N LEU A 211 0.87 23.82 -13.61
CA LEU A 211 -0.24 24.21 -14.47
C LEU A 211 0.09 23.91 -15.92
N SER A 212 -0.87 23.33 -16.65
CA SER A 212 -0.76 23.08 -18.09
C SER A 212 -1.26 24.29 -18.87
N SER A 213 -0.43 24.85 -19.75
CA SER A 213 -0.74 26.07 -20.52
C SER A 213 -0.34 25.94 -21.99
N PRO A 214 -0.99 26.67 -22.93
CA PRO A 214 -0.49 26.81 -24.29
C PRO A 214 0.86 27.55 -24.32
N ALA A 215 1.76 27.09 -25.17
CA ALA A 215 3.12 27.64 -25.25
C ALA A 215 3.15 29.14 -25.59
N GLY A 216 4.00 29.89 -24.89
CA GLY A 216 4.22 31.32 -25.12
C GLY A 216 3.14 32.24 -24.55
N LYS A 217 2.13 31.71 -23.84
CA LYS A 217 1.03 32.51 -23.27
C LYS A 217 1.40 33.19 -21.95
N PHE A 218 2.31 32.59 -21.18
CA PHE A 218 2.76 33.08 -19.88
C PHE A 218 4.28 33.25 -19.88
N SER A 219 4.76 34.35 -19.29
CA SER A 219 6.19 34.63 -19.15
C SER A 219 6.65 34.40 -17.71
N LEU A 220 7.95 34.13 -17.54
CA LEU A 220 8.55 33.96 -16.21
C LEU A 220 8.37 35.19 -15.32
N GLY A 221 8.32 36.39 -15.91
CA GLY A 221 8.05 37.64 -15.20
C GLY A 221 6.67 37.68 -14.54
N ARG A 222 5.65 37.09 -15.17
CA ARG A 222 4.26 37.08 -14.65
C ARG A 222 4.08 36.17 -13.43
N ILE A 223 5.00 35.23 -13.24
CA ILE A 223 5.02 34.33 -12.07
C ILE A 223 6.16 34.66 -11.10
N ALA A 224 6.86 35.79 -11.30
CA ALA A 224 8.10 36.09 -10.61
C ALA A 224 7.95 36.19 -9.07
N GLU A 225 6.77 36.62 -8.63
CA GLU A 225 6.47 36.91 -7.23
C GLU A 225 5.86 35.70 -6.49
N PHE A 226 5.56 34.61 -7.19
CA PHE A 226 4.90 33.45 -6.59
C PHE A 226 5.90 32.41 -6.11
N GLY A 227 5.66 31.91 -4.90
CA GLY A 227 6.40 30.79 -4.34
C GLY A 227 7.88 31.10 -4.04
N SER A 228 8.64 30.04 -3.75
CA SER A 228 10.08 30.09 -3.53
C SER A 228 10.90 29.75 -4.78
N GLU A 229 10.36 28.89 -5.64
CA GLU A 229 10.97 28.48 -6.91
C GLU A 229 9.91 28.47 -8.00
N ARG A 230 10.31 28.78 -9.23
CA ARG A 230 9.42 28.91 -10.38
C ARG A 230 10.15 28.55 -11.67
N SER A 231 9.44 27.91 -12.59
CA SER A 231 9.97 27.58 -13.91
C SER A 231 8.85 27.44 -14.92
N ILE A 232 9.17 27.70 -16.18
CA ILE A 232 8.32 27.37 -17.32
C ILE A 232 9.13 26.39 -18.17
N THR A 233 8.57 25.22 -18.42
CA THR A 233 9.25 24.15 -19.16
C THR A 233 8.40 23.71 -20.35
N PRO A 234 9.01 23.47 -21.52
CA PRO A 234 8.30 22.88 -22.65
C PRO A 234 7.76 21.50 -22.26
N SER A 235 6.53 21.21 -22.64
CA SER A 235 5.91 19.89 -22.48
C SER A 235 5.52 19.31 -23.84
N LYS A 236 4.88 18.13 -23.85
CA LYS A 236 4.48 17.46 -25.10
C LYS A 236 3.52 18.35 -25.91
N GLY A 237 3.82 18.51 -27.20
CA GLY A 237 2.99 19.29 -28.14
C GLY A 237 3.26 20.79 -28.08
N LYS A 238 2.23 21.61 -28.29
CA LYS A 238 2.29 23.09 -28.16
C LYS A 238 1.95 23.56 -26.74
N LEU A 239 2.31 22.77 -25.73
CA LEU A 239 2.00 23.03 -24.33
C LEU A 239 3.28 23.30 -23.53
N GLU A 240 3.15 24.13 -22.51
CA GLU A 240 4.16 24.44 -21.52
C GLU A 240 3.62 24.16 -20.12
N GLN A 241 4.52 23.75 -19.22
CA GLN A 241 4.22 23.55 -17.82
C GLN A 241 4.80 24.69 -17.00
N ILE A 242 3.91 25.42 -16.32
CA ILE A 242 4.25 26.44 -15.34
C ILE A 242 4.35 25.73 -13.99
N SER A 243 5.54 25.67 -13.41
CA SER A 243 5.80 25.05 -12.11
C SER A 243 6.13 26.11 -11.07
N ILE A 244 5.45 26.09 -9.94
CA ILE A 244 5.66 27.01 -8.81
C ILE A 244 5.75 26.19 -7.51
N ARG A 245 6.83 26.34 -6.76
CA ARG A 245 7.03 25.71 -5.45
C ARG A 245 6.61 26.65 -4.33
N PHE A 246 5.86 26.12 -3.38
CA PHE A 246 5.48 26.80 -2.15
C PHE A 246 6.05 26.06 -0.94
N THR A 247 6.68 26.80 -0.04
CA THR A 247 7.28 26.30 1.20
C THR A 247 6.56 26.83 2.44
N THR A 248 5.95 28.00 2.36
CA THR A 248 5.29 28.66 3.50
C THR A 248 3.94 29.24 3.12
N LEU A 249 3.03 29.33 4.10
CA LEU A 249 1.67 29.88 3.90
C LEU A 249 1.66 31.32 3.36
N PRO A 250 2.54 32.25 3.80
CA PRO A 250 2.56 33.61 3.26
C PRO A 250 2.86 33.71 1.76
N GLN A 251 3.42 32.66 1.13
CA GLN A 251 3.63 32.65 -0.32
C GLN A 251 2.32 32.43 -1.10
N LEU A 252 1.28 31.92 -0.45
CA LEU A 252 -0.06 31.77 -1.02
C LEU A 252 -0.93 33.01 -0.77
N THR A 253 -0.35 34.21 -0.89
CA THR A 253 -1.06 35.47 -0.60
C THR A 253 -2.03 35.81 -1.75
N PRO A 254 -3.35 35.78 -1.54
CA PRO A 254 -4.28 36.48 -2.41
C PRO A 254 -4.18 37.99 -2.15
N PRO A 255 -4.49 38.89 -3.11
CA PRO A 255 -5.13 38.64 -4.41
C PRO A 255 -4.27 38.13 -5.59
N PRO A 256 -2.98 38.50 -5.77
CA PRO A 256 -2.26 38.30 -7.04
C PRO A 256 -2.24 36.88 -7.56
N LEU A 257 -2.06 35.89 -6.66
CA LEU A 257 -2.04 34.48 -7.05
C LEU A 257 -3.42 34.01 -7.54
N LEU A 258 -4.50 34.44 -6.88
CA LEU A 258 -5.86 34.07 -7.29
C LEU A 258 -6.19 34.64 -8.67
N THR A 259 -5.88 35.93 -8.90
CA THR A 259 -6.09 36.58 -10.20
C THR A 259 -5.28 35.89 -11.30
N PHE A 260 -4.02 35.54 -11.03
CA PHE A 260 -3.21 34.77 -11.97
C PHE A 260 -3.84 33.41 -12.31
N LEU A 261 -4.36 32.68 -11.32
CA LEU A 261 -5.01 31.39 -11.55
C LEU A 261 -6.31 31.52 -12.35
N GLN A 262 -7.09 32.57 -12.12
CA GLN A 262 -8.31 32.90 -12.88
C GLN A 262 -8.00 33.27 -14.33
N ASP A 263 -6.98 34.11 -14.54
CA ASP A 263 -6.45 34.44 -15.86
C ASP A 263 -5.98 33.18 -16.58
N HIS A 264 -5.25 32.31 -15.88
CA HIS A 264 -4.77 31.04 -16.41
C HIS A 264 -5.93 30.12 -16.81
N HIS A 265 -6.93 29.96 -15.95
CA HIS A 265 -8.14 29.18 -16.24
C HIS A 265 -8.86 29.69 -17.49
N SER A 266 -9.11 31.00 -17.56
CA SER A 266 -9.82 31.65 -18.69
C SER A 266 -9.03 31.58 -20.01
N SER A 267 -7.77 31.15 -19.94
CA SER A 267 -6.86 31.09 -21.07
C SER A 267 -6.86 29.72 -21.77
N LEU A 268 -7.54 28.72 -21.21
CA LEU A 268 -7.59 27.34 -21.70
C LEU A 268 -8.83 27.14 -22.58
#